data_AF-A0A3D2V193-F1
#
_entry.id   AF-A0A3D2V193-F1
#
_cell.length_a   1.000
_cell.length_b   1.000
_cell.length_c   1.000
_cell.angle_alpha   90.00
_cell.angle_beta   90.00
_cell.angle_gamma   90.00
#
_symmetry.space_group_name_H-M   'P 1'
#
loop_
_entity.id
_entity.type
_entity.pdbx_description
1 polymer ?
#
loop_
_entity_poly.entity_id
_entity_poly.type
_entity_poly.pdbx_seq_one_letter_code
_entity_poly.pdbx_strand_id
1 'polypeptide(L)' 'IVNGLVYSKEYEGFLYHAWPEVFVGEWKAMDPTFGQDRIDATHIKLTENSNESPFHLMEFVGKIAISWSEP' A
#
# COMPACT_ATOMS: atom_id res chain seq x y z
N ILE A 1 7.90 -4.13 8.26
CA ILE A 1 6.53 -3.69 7.96
C ILE A 1 6.63 -2.70 6.83
N VAL A 2 5.74 -2.78 5.85
CA VAL A 2 5.69 -1.83 4.75
C VAL A 2 4.66 -0.76 5.10
N ASN A 3 5.00 0.50 4.86
CA ASN A 3 4.06 1.61 4.91
C ASN A 3 3.82 2.11 3.49
N GLY A 4 2.55 2.27 3.12
CA GLY A 4 2.18 2.62 1.76
C GLY A 4 0.75 3.10 1.62
N LEU A 5 0.21 2.97 0.42
CA LEU A 5 -1.17 3.31 0.10
C LEU A 5 -1.90 2.09 -0.46
N VAL A 6 -3.20 1.99 -0.15
CA VAL A 6 -4.11 1.03 -0.77
C VAL A 6 -5.34 1.76 -1.29
N TYR A 7 -5.82 1.37 -2.47
CA TYR A 7 -7.05 1.92 -3.03
C TYR A 7 -8.27 1.44 -2.24
N SER A 8 -8.98 2.36 -1.60
CA SER A 8 -10.28 2.10 -1.00
C SER A 8 -11.39 2.35 -2.01
N LYS A 9 -12.21 1.32 -2.24
CA LYS A 9 -13.44 1.45 -3.02
C LYS A 9 -14.50 2.28 -2.30
N GLU A 10 -14.53 2.26 -0.97
CA GLU A 10 -15.52 3.00 -0.17
C GLU A 10 -15.27 4.50 -0.23
N TYR A 11 -14.00 4.91 -0.20
CA TYR A 11 -13.59 6.32 -0.22
C TYR A 11 -13.11 6.80 -1.59
N GLU A 12 -13.24 5.95 -2.62
CA GLU A 12 -12.83 6.21 -4.01
C GLU A 12 -11.40 6.78 -4.15
N GLY A 13 -10.44 6.26 -3.38
CA GLY A 13 -9.09 6.84 -3.33
C GLY A 13 -8.04 6.02 -2.63
N PHE A 14 -6.78 6.40 -2.85
CA PHE A 14 -5.62 5.81 -2.18
C PHE A 14 -5.45 6.36 -0.77
N LEU A 15 -5.56 5.46 0.21
CA LEU A 15 -5.44 5.77 1.64
C LEU A 15 -4.23 5.08 2.25
N TYR A 16 -3.72 5.67 3.33
CA TYR A 16 -2.63 5.08 4.10
C TYR A 16 -2.99 3.67 4.57
N HIS A 17 -2.06 2.73 4.38
CA HIS A 17 -2.15 1.37 4.90
C HIS A 17 -0.77 0.80 5.17
N ALA A 18 -0.70 -0.19 6.06
CA ALA A 18 0.52 -0.90 6.38
C ALA A 18 0.30 -2.41 6.34
N TRP A 19 1.25 -3.14 5.74
CA TRP A 19 1.16 -4.59 5.57
C TRP A 19 2.51 -5.28 5.80
N PRO A 20 2.53 -6.59 6.09
CA PRO A 20 3.76 -7.34 6.24
C PRO A 20 4.37 -7.79 4.91
N GLU A 21 5.69 -7.80 4.88
CA GLU A 21 6.48 -8.63 3.97
C GLU A 21 7.22 -9.66 4.80
N VAL A 22 7.10 -10.93 4.43
CA VAL A 22 7.64 -12.07 5.18
C VAL A 22 8.62 -12.86 4.31
N PHE A 23 9.69 -13.36 4.93
CA PHE A 23 10.70 -14.16 4.23
C PHE A 23 10.43 -15.65 4.41
N VAL A 24 10.13 -16.34 3.30
CA VAL A 24 9.83 -17.79 3.26
C VAL A 24 10.64 -18.49 2.16
N GLY A 25 11.95 -18.21 2.13
CA GLY A 25 12.84 -18.57 1.01
C GLY A 25 12.89 -17.50 -0.09
N GLU A 26 11.86 -16.66 -0.15
CA GLU A 26 11.79 -15.40 -0.89
C GLU A 26 10.95 -14.39 -0.09
N TRP A 27 11.12 -13.10 -0.38
CA TRP A 27 10.26 -12.05 0.19
C TRP A 27 8.86 -12.13 -0.43
N LYS A 28 7.84 -12.31 0.41
CA LYS A 28 6.43 -12.28 0.00
C LYS A 28 5.69 -11.18 0.70
N ALA A 29 5.04 -10.33 -0.10
CA ALA A 29 4.11 -9.33 0.38
C ALA A 29 2.70 -9.91 0.48
N MET A 30 2.09 -9.74 1.66
CA MET A 30 0.75 -10.25 1.96
C MET A 30 0.01 -9.22 2.82
N ASP A 31 -1.32 -9.31 2.90
CA ASP A 31 -2.13 -8.43 3.74
C ASP A 31 -3.22 -9.19 4.51
N PRO A 32 -2.94 -9.58 5.76
CA PRO A 32 -3.91 -10.25 6.62
C PRO A 32 -5.16 -9.42 6.94
N THR A 33 -5.06 -8.08 6.90
CA THR A 33 -6.22 -7.19 7.16
C THR A 33 -7.28 -7.38 6.09
N PHE A 34 -6.86 -7.62 4.85
CA PHE A 34 -7.74 -7.89 3.71
C PHE A 34 -7.85 -9.39 3.37
N GLY A 35 -7.27 -10.28 4.16
CA GLY A 35 -7.26 -11.72 3.90
C GLY A 35 -6.48 -12.12 2.65
N GLN A 36 -5.51 -11.31 2.23
CA GLN A 36 -4.70 -11.54 1.03
C GLN A 36 -3.40 -12.27 1.40
N ASP A 37 -3.22 -13.48 0.85
CA ASP A 37 -1.95 -14.23 0.94
C ASP A 37 -0.85 -13.66 0.03
N ARG A 38 -1.28 -12.90 -0.99
CA ARG A 38 -0.44 -12.07 -1.84
C ARG A 38 -1.15 -10.75 -2.12
N ILE A 39 -0.48 -9.62 -1.91
CA ILE A 39 -1.04 -8.30 -2.25
C ILE A 39 -1.32 -8.19 -3.75
N ASP A 40 -2.35 -7.42 -4.09
CA ASP A 40 -2.71 -7.09 -5.47
C ASP A 40 -2.12 -5.75 -5.93
N ALA A 41 -2.45 -5.33 -7.16
CA ALA A 41 -1.95 -4.09 -7.74
C ALA A 41 -2.49 -2.80 -7.09
N THR A 42 -3.40 -2.89 -6.11
CA THR A 42 -3.92 -1.71 -5.40
C THR A 42 -2.96 -1.20 -4.31
N HIS A 43 -1.92 -1.97 -3.98
CA HIS A 43 -0.93 -1.66 -2.96
C HIS A 43 0.27 -0.92 -3.56
N ILE A 44 0.49 0.33 -3.14
CA ILE A 44 1.64 1.15 -3.53
C ILE A 44 2.57 1.26 -2.34
N LYS A 45 3.70 0.53 -2.38
CA LYS A 45 4.76 0.63 -1.38
C LYS A 45 5.41 2.01 -1.42
N LEU A 46 5.45 2.71 -0.28
CA LEU A 46 6.16 3.98 -0.14
C LEU A 46 7.48 3.82 0.62
N THR A 47 7.49 3.03 1.69
CA THR A 47 8.71 2.80 2.49
C THR A 47 8.68 1.48 3.26
N GLU A 48 9.85 0.90 3.47
CA GLU A 48 10.08 -0.26 4.34
C GLU A 48 10.70 0.15 5.69
N ASN A 49 10.99 1.45 5.88
CA ASN A 49 11.58 1.97 7.09
C ASN A 49 10.55 1.95 8.23
N SER A 50 10.81 1.13 9.25
CA SER A 50 9.96 1.02 10.43
C SER A 50 9.95 2.27 11.31
N ASN A 51 10.93 3.17 11.13
CA ASN A 51 11.03 4.42 11.87
C ASN A 51 10.42 5.61 11.10
N GLU A 52 9.85 5.39 9.91
CA GLU A 52 9.21 6.46 9.15
C GLU A 52 7.92 6.90 9.85
N SER A 53 7.71 8.21 9.94
CA SER A 53 6.52 8.77 10.56
C SER A 53 5.32 8.63 9.62
N PRO A 54 4.18 8.07 10.08
CA PRO A 54 2.94 8.07 9.28
C PRO A 54 2.49 9.48 8.88
N PHE A 55 2.87 10.52 9.65
CA PHE A 55 2.55 11.91 9.33
C PHE A 55 3.26 12.41 8.07
N HIS A 56 4.47 11.93 7.75
CA HIS A 56 5.13 12.30 6.50
C HIS A 56 4.36 11.74 5.30
N LEU A 57 3.76 10.56 5.44
CA LEU A 57 3.02 9.91 4.37
C LEU A 57 1.65 10.55 4.10
N MET A 58 1.14 11.40 5.00
CA MET A 58 -0.10 12.15 4.80
C MET A 58 -0.06 13.06 3.58
N GLU A 59 1.14 13.44 3.10
CA GLU A 59 1.25 14.26 1.91
C GLU A 59 0.71 13.57 0.64
N PHE A 60 0.70 12.23 0.61
CA PHE A 60 0.24 11.43 -0.53
C PHE A 60 -1.23 11.00 -0.43
N VAL A 61 -1.77 10.90 0.79
CA VAL A 61 -3.14 10.39 1.04
C VAL A 61 -4.18 11.25 0.31
N GLY A 62 -5.03 10.60 -0.49
CA GLY A 62 -6.09 11.27 -1.26
C GLY A 62 -5.60 12.19 -2.40
N LYS A 63 -4.28 12.28 -2.63
CA LYS A 63 -3.70 13.11 -3.70
C LYS A 63 -3.17 12.30 -4.89
N ILE A 64 -3.04 10.98 -4.73
CA ILE A 64 -2.62 10.08 -5.80
C ILE A 64 -3.85 9.58 -6.57
N ALA A 65 -3.77 9.64 -7.89
CA ALA A 65 -4.77 9.07 -8.81
C ALA A 65 -4.05 8.34 -9.94
N ILE A 66 -4.66 7.26 -10.43
CA ILE A 66 -4.21 6.52 -11.60
C ILE A 66 -5.30 6.64 -12.65
N SER A 67 -4.93 7.12 -13.84
CA SER A 67 -5.79 7.13 -15.02
C SER A 67 -5.14 6.31 -16.13
N TRP A 68 -5.96 5.86 -17.07
CA TRP A 68 -5.47 5.33 -18.34
C TRP A 68 -6.04 6.18 -19.46
N SER A 69 -5.28 6.31 -20.55
CA SER A 69 -5.75 6.83 -21.82
C SER A 69 -5.62 5.72 -22.86
N GLU A 70 -6.60 5.60 -23.74
CA GLU A 70 -6.43 4.78 -24.94
C GLU A 70 -5.38 5.43 -25.87
N PRO A 71 -4.65 4.64 -26.69
CA PRO A 71 -3.63 5.15 -27.61
C PRO A 71 -4.15 6.18 -28.62
#